data_AF-A0A7K2VML7-F1
#
_entry.id   AF-A0A7K2VML7-F1
#
_cell.length_a   1.000
_cell.length_b   1.000
_cell.length_c   1.000
_cell.angle_alpha   90.00
_cell.angle_beta   90.00
_cell.angle_gamma   90.00
#
_symmetry.space_group_name_H-M   'P 1'
#
loop_
_entity.id
_entity.type
_entity.pdbx_description
1 polymer ?
#
loop_
_entity_poly.entity_id
_entity_poly.type
_entity_poly.pdbx_seq_one_letter_code
_entity_poly.pdbx_strand_id
1 'polypeptide(L)'
;MSPVPAPQDASAERVPTVVADRVDIVYRVNGTGAGRGSATAALNRILRRGKAEKAAGVRRVHAVKKVSFVAHRGEAIGLIGSNGSGKSTLL
;
A
#
# COMPACT_ATOMS: atom_id res chain seq x y z
N MET A 1 -2.45 -20.00 -52.51
CA MET A 1 -2.78 -20.01 -51.07
C MET A 1 -1.54 -19.55 -50.33
N SER A 2 -1.48 -18.26 -49.98
CA SER A 2 -0.31 -17.70 -49.29
C SER A 2 -0.27 -18.18 -47.84
N PRO A 3 0.90 -18.46 -47.27
CA PRO A 3 1.00 -18.92 -45.89
C PRO A 3 0.53 -17.82 -44.92
N VAL A 4 -0.26 -18.21 -43.93
CA VAL A 4 -0.65 -17.36 -42.81
C VAL A 4 0.62 -17.03 -42.00
N PRO A 5 0.94 -15.75 -41.75
CA PRO A 5 2.12 -15.40 -40.97
C PRO A 5 1.98 -15.96 -39.55
N ALA A 6 3.03 -16.62 -39.07
CA ALA A 6 3.11 -17.10 -37.69
C ALA A 6 2.92 -15.92 -36.72
N PRO A 7 2.25 -16.12 -35.57
CA PRO A 7 2.13 -15.09 -34.55
C PRO A 7 3.54 -14.66 -34.14
N GLN A 8 3.89 -13.42 -34.45
CA GLN A 8 5.17 -12.85 -34.08
C GLN A 8 5.18 -12.70 -32.56
N ASP A 9 6.13 -13.36 -31.90
CA ASP A 9 6.37 -13.24 -30.46
C ASP A 9 6.74 -11.79 -30.13
N ALA A 10 5.73 -10.97 -29.82
CA ALA A 10 5.82 -9.55 -29.48
C ALA A 10 6.52 -9.26 -28.13
N SER A 11 7.25 -10.24 -27.59
CA SER A 11 7.93 -10.18 -26.29
C SER A 11 9.40 -9.76 -26.39
N ALA A 12 10.03 -9.88 -27.57
CA ALA A 12 11.46 -9.60 -27.73
C ALA A 12 11.82 -8.10 -27.86
N GLU A 13 10.84 -7.22 -28.10
CA GLU A 13 11.08 -5.79 -28.38
C GLU A 13 10.66 -4.84 -27.24
N ARG A 14 9.97 -5.34 -26.21
CA ARG A 14 9.47 -4.48 -25.14
C ARG A 14 10.55 -4.19 -24.11
N VAL A 15 11.19 -3.03 -24.24
CA VAL A 15 12.20 -2.55 -23.28
C VAL A 15 11.52 -2.18 -21.96
N PRO A 16 11.73 -2.92 -20.86
CA PRO A 16 11.19 -2.54 -19.55
C PRO A 16 11.87 -1.25 -19.08
N THR A 17 11.06 -0.28 -18.65
CA THR A 17 11.56 1.03 -18.17
C THR A 17 11.27 1.22 -16.69
N VAL A 18 10.15 0.68 -16.18
CA VAL A 18 9.81 0.67 -14.75
C VAL A 18 9.43 -0.75 -14.36
N VAL A 19 9.99 -1.26 -13.27
CA VAL A 19 9.65 -2.57 -12.70
C VAL A 19 9.36 -2.38 -11.22
N ALA A 20 8.13 -2.70 -10.81
CA ALA A 20 7.75 -2.86 -9.42
C ALA A 20 7.57 -4.37 -9.16
N ASP A 21 8.33 -4.92 -8.21
CA ASP A 21 8.12 -6.29 -7.71
C ASP A 21 7.76 -6.24 -6.22
N ARG A 22 6.54 -6.66 -5.90
CA ARG A 22 6.03 -6.89 -4.54
C ARG A 22 6.30 -5.71 -3.61
N VAL A 23 6.00 -4.50 -4.06
CA VAL A 23 6.17 -3.28 -3.28
C VAL A 23 5.19 -3.28 -2.10
N ASP A 24 5.74 -3.09 -0.89
CA ASP A 24 5.00 -2.98 0.36
C ASP A 24 5.37 -1.68 1.08
N ILE A 25 4.37 -0.88 1.47
CA ILE A 25 4.58 0.36 2.20
C ILE A 25 3.74 0.34 3.48
N VAL A 26 4.42 0.33 4.63
CA VAL A 26 3.79 0.30 5.96
C VAL A 26 4.22 1.52 6.76
N TYR A 27 3.26 2.35 7.16
CA TYR A 27 3.50 3.49 8.02
C TYR A 27 3.19 3.16 9.48
N ARG A 28 3.93 3.80 10.38
CA ARG A 28 3.59 3.86 11.80
C ARG A 28 2.91 5.20 12.07
N VAL A 29 1.65 5.15 12.45
CA VAL A 29 0.86 6.31 12.80
C VAL A 29 0.77 6.38 14.31
N ASN A 30 1.29 7.44 14.90
CA ASN A 30 1.13 7.71 16.32
C ASN A 30 -0.29 8.24 16.52
N GLY A 31 -1.20 7.36 16.95
CA GLY A 31 -2.52 7.76 17.38
C GLY A 31 -2.43 8.53 18.69
N THR A 32 -3.04 9.71 18.73
CA THR A 32 -3.43 10.32 20.00
C THR A 32 -4.47 9.38 20.62
N GLY A 33 -4.07 8.64 21.65
CA GLY A 33 -4.93 7.63 22.26
C GLY A 33 -6.27 8.24 22.65
N ALA A 34 -7.37 7.61 22.17
CA ALA A 34 -8.76 7.83 22.51
C ALA A 34 -9.13 9.28 22.88
N GLY A 35 -9.79 9.97 21.95
CA GLY A 35 -10.28 11.34 22.09
C GLY A 35 -10.97 11.64 23.42
N ARG A 36 -10.97 12.94 23.77
CA ARG A 36 -11.63 13.61 24.92
C ARG A 36 -12.61 12.70 25.69
N GLY A 37 -12.06 11.84 26.54
CA GLY A 37 -12.81 10.80 27.23
C GLY A 37 -13.30 11.31 28.58
N SER A 38 -14.54 10.96 28.93
CA SER A 38 -15.07 11.21 30.27
C SER A 38 -14.16 10.59 31.34
N ALA A 39 -14.30 11.01 32.60
CA ALA A 39 -13.53 10.48 33.74
C ALA A 39 -13.53 8.92 33.78
N THR A 40 -14.58 8.28 33.28
CA THR A 40 -14.72 6.83 33.16
C THR A 40 -13.73 6.21 32.15
N ALA A 41 -13.45 6.89 31.02
CA ALA A 41 -12.44 6.46 30.06
C ALA A 41 -11.02 6.56 30.62
N ALA A 42 -10.76 7.57 31.47
CA ALA A 42 -9.50 7.72 32.18
C ALA A 42 -9.29 6.60 33.22
N LEU A 43 -10.31 6.29 34.02
CA LEU A 43 -10.26 5.18 34.99
C LEU A 43 -10.03 3.83 34.29
N ASN A 44 -10.73 3.55 33.20
CA ASN A 44 -10.53 2.34 32.40
C ASN A 44 -9.10 2.23 31.84
N ARG A 45 -8.43 3.35 31.55
CA ARG A 45 -7.04 3.37 31.09
C ARG A 45 -6.07 3.02 32.22
N ILE A 46 -6.33 3.50 33.44
CA ILE A 46 -5.52 3.20 34.64
C ILE A 46 -5.64 1.71 35.01
N LEU A 47 -6.86 1.18 35.04
CA LEU A 47 -7.11 -0.24 35.35
C LEU A 47 -6.49 -1.19 34.31
N ARG A 48 -6.38 -0.75 33.04
CA ARG A 48 -5.78 -1.54 31.95
C ARG A 48 -4.27 -1.34 31.81
N ARG A 49 -3.61 -0.49 32.62
CA ARG A 49 -2.16 -0.19 32.51
C ARG A 49 -1.27 -1.43 32.56
N GLY A 50 -1.65 -2.47 33.31
CA GLY A 50 -0.91 -3.74 33.37
C GLY A 50 -0.87 -4.54 32.04
N LYS A 51 -1.72 -4.21 31.07
CA LYS A 51 -1.72 -4.81 29.70
C LYS A 51 -1.36 -3.78 28.61
N ALA A 52 -1.12 -2.52 28.98
CA ALA A 52 -1.06 -1.40 28.05
C ALA A 52 0.33 -1.06 27.52
N GLU A 53 1.42 -1.64 28.05
CA GLU A 53 2.75 -1.45 27.46
C GLU A 53 2.84 -1.95 26.00
N LYS A 54 2.01 -2.93 25.62
CA LYS A 54 1.88 -3.38 24.21
C LYS A 54 1.01 -2.46 23.33
N ALA A 55 0.37 -1.44 23.90
CA ALA A 55 -0.65 -0.61 23.24
C ALA A 55 -0.34 0.89 23.33
N ALA A 56 0.93 1.27 23.38
CA ALA A 56 1.36 2.66 23.32
C ALA A 56 1.08 3.25 21.93
N GLY A 57 -0.17 3.63 21.65
CA GLY A 57 -0.63 4.60 20.63
C GLY A 57 -0.28 4.39 19.16
N VAL A 58 0.67 3.54 18.80
CA VAL A 58 1.21 3.44 17.45
C VAL A 58 0.43 2.40 16.66
N ARG A 59 -0.37 2.85 15.69
CA ARG A 59 -1.07 2.01 14.72
C ARG A 59 -0.18 1.80 13.50
N ARG A 60 -0.01 0.55 13.08
CA ARG A 60 0.58 0.24 11.77
C ARG A 60 -0.50 0.33 10.68
N VAL A 61 -0.22 1.06 9.60
CA VAL A 61 -1.10 1.19 8.44
C VAL A 61 -0.36 0.67 7.23
N HIS A 62 -0.89 -0.37 6.62
CA HIS A 62 -0.34 -0.96 5.39
C HIS A 62 -0.97 -0.24 4.20
N ALA A 63 -0.27 0.76 3.68
CA ALA A 63 -0.77 1.67 2.65
C ALA A 63 -0.69 1.08 1.24
N VAL A 64 0.35 0.28 0.96
CA VAL A 64 0.52 -0.44 -0.31
C VAL A 64 0.86 -1.89 -0.01
N LYS A 65 0.14 -2.83 -0.62
CA LYS A 65 0.24 -4.28 -0.34
C LYS A 65 0.70 -5.02 -1.60
N LYS A 66 1.94 -5.52 -1.59
CA LYS A 66 2.51 -6.40 -2.63
C LYS A 66 2.17 -5.99 -4.06
N VAL A 67 2.39 -4.73 -4.42
CA VAL A 67 2.11 -4.27 -5.78
C VAL A 67 3.25 -4.70 -6.72
N SER A 68 2.89 -5.39 -7.80
CA SER A 68 3.81 -5.76 -8.88
C SER A 68 3.27 -5.31 -10.24
N PHE A 69 4.09 -4.61 -11.02
CA PHE A 69 3.80 -4.26 -12.41
C PHE A 69 5.10 -3.95 -13.17
N VAL A 70 5.04 -4.00 -14.49
CA VAL A 70 6.12 -3.56 -15.37
C VAL A 70 5.56 -2.54 -16.35
N ALA A 71 6.23 -1.41 -16.49
CA ALA A 71 5.98 -0.43 -17.54
C ALA A 71 7.08 -0.55 -18.59
N HIS A 72 6.70 -0.60 -19.86
CA HIS A 72 7.63 -0.62 -20.97
C HIS A 72 7.78 0.77 -21.59
N ARG A 73 8.81 0.93 -22.43
CA ARG A 73 9.08 2.17 -23.14
C ARG A 73 7.84 2.61 -23.94
N GLY A 74 7.36 3.83 -23.69
CA GLY A 74 6.21 4.41 -24.37
C GLY A 74 4.85 4.07 -23.76
N GLU A 75 4.79 3.23 -22.72
CA GLU A 75 3.55 2.95 -22.00
C GLU A 75 3.27 4.00 -20.92
N ALA A 76 1.98 4.31 -20.73
CA ALA A 76 1.51 5.16 -19.65
C ALA A 76 0.73 4.32 -18.61
N ILE A 77 1.00 4.54 -17.33
CA ILE A 77 0.30 3.86 -16.23
C ILE A 77 -0.57 4.86 -15.48
N GLY A 78 -1.86 4.54 -15.36
CA GLY A 78 -2.81 5.28 -14.53
C GLY A 78 -3.04 4.59 -13.19
N LEU A 79 -2.95 5.34 -12.08
CA LEU A 79 -3.31 4.86 -10.74
C LEU A 79 -4.70 5.37 -10.37
N ILE A 80 -5.67 4.46 -10.22
CA ILE A 80 -7.08 4.79 -9.92
C ILE A 80 -7.54 4.04 -8.65
N GLY A 81 -8.44 4.66 -7.87
CA GLY A 81 -8.97 4.10 -6.64
C GLY A 81 -9.55 5.16 -5.71
N SER A 82 -10.24 4.75 -4.66
CA SER A 82 -10.88 5.65 -3.67
C SER A 82 -9.87 6.47 -2.85
N ASN A 83 -10.34 7.51 -2.17
CA ASN A 83 -9.50 8.28 -1.23
C ASN A 83 -8.93 7.36 -0.14
N GLY A 84 -7.63 7.46 0.12
CA GLY A 84 -6.93 6.61 1.08
C GLY A 84 -6.48 5.24 0.55
N SER A 85 -6.66 4.94 -0.75
CA SER A 85 -6.26 3.64 -1.33
C SER A 85 -4.74 3.43 -1.53
N GLY A 86 -3.91 4.42 -1.20
CA GLY A 86 -2.45 4.33 -1.35
C GLY A 86 -1.87 4.80 -2.70
N LYS A 87 -2.66 5.42 -3.59
CA LYS A 87 -2.18 5.94 -4.90
C LYS A 87 -1.02 6.91 -4.77
N SER A 88 -1.20 8.00 -4.01
CA SER A 88 -0.17 9.01 -3.77
C SER A 88 0.99 8.49 -2.94
N THR A 89 0.82 7.33 -2.30
CA THR A 89 1.89 6.64 -1.58
C THR A 89 2.73 5.77 -2.52
N LEU A 90 2.17 5.34 -3.65
CA LEU A 90 2.85 4.54 -4.66
C LEU A 90 3.62 5.39 -5.69
N LEU A 91 3.33 6.70 -5.76
CA LEU A 91 4.07 7.72 -6.51
C LEU A 91 5.21 8.29 -5.67
#